data_AF-A0A4P2VFC9-F1
#
_entry.id   AF-A0A4P2VFC9-F1
#
_cell.length_a   1.000
_cell.length_b   1.000
_cell.length_c   1.000
_cell.angle_alpha   90.00
_cell.angle_beta   90.00
_cell.angle_gamma   90.00
#
_symmetry.space_group_name_H-M   'P 1'
#
loop_
_entity.id
_entity.type
_entity.pdbx_description
1 polymer ?
#
loop_
_entity_poly.entity_id
_entity_poly.type
_entity_poly.pdbx_seq_one_letter_code
_entity_poly.pdbx_strand_id
1 'polypeptide(L)'
;MREPSIRRRIGEDEWMDVNGAIRGDKYWNVAEGRRDYVYTVALSRARKVAPGGMLVRATGVGRALAPEPVARFCRRYRVLLVESSTGTVRSVLTWSAFRELMANPDAVTSALDGGSLPRYINYRIARRMIESLPHGR
;
A
#
# COMPACT_ATOMS: atom_id res chain seq x y z
N MET A 1 -12.98 11.07 -20.79
CA MET A 1 -11.86 10.67 -19.91
C MET A 1 -11.68 9.17 -20.05
N ARG A 2 -10.49 8.63 -20.40
CA ARG A 2 -10.30 7.17 -20.54
C ARG A 2 -10.46 6.48 -19.19
N GLU A 3 -11.21 5.39 -19.18
CA GLU A 3 -11.43 4.58 -17.99
C GLU A 3 -10.11 4.00 -17.45
N PRO A 4 -9.84 4.10 -16.14
CA PRO A 4 -8.66 3.49 -15.54
C PRO A 4 -8.57 1.98 -15.79
N SER A 5 -7.40 1.49 -16.22
CA SER A 5 -7.19 0.06 -16.44
C SER A 5 -7.36 -0.80 -15.19
N ILE A 6 -7.31 -0.19 -13.99
CA ILE A 6 -7.59 -0.87 -12.74
C ILE A 6 -9.07 -1.25 -12.60
N ARG A 7 -9.99 -0.41 -13.10
CA ARG A 7 -11.45 -0.63 -13.00
C ARG A 7 -11.90 -1.91 -13.73
N ARG A 8 -11.15 -2.32 -14.76
CA ARG A 8 -11.37 -3.59 -15.47
C ARG A 8 -10.88 -4.83 -14.72
N ARG A 9 -10.21 -4.66 -13.58
CA ARG A 9 -9.50 -5.72 -12.84
C ARG A 9 -9.92 -5.84 -11.38
N ILE A 10 -10.83 -4.97 -10.92
CA ILE A 10 -11.33 -4.93 -9.55
C ILE A 10 -12.86 -4.89 -9.60
N GLY A 11 -13.50 -5.37 -8.54
CA GLY A 11 -14.96 -5.34 -8.43
C GLY A 11 -15.52 -3.91 -8.33
N GLU A 12 -16.83 -3.76 -8.48
CA GLU A 12 -17.50 -2.46 -8.33
C GLU A 12 -17.32 -1.88 -6.92
N ASP A 13 -17.45 -2.72 -5.89
CA ASP A 13 -17.23 -2.33 -4.49
C ASP A 13 -15.81 -1.81 -4.25
N GLU A 14 -14.79 -2.53 -4.75
CA GLU A 14 -13.39 -2.10 -4.63
C GLU A 14 -13.17 -0.76 -5.36
N TRP A 15 -13.85 -0.53 -6.48
CA TRP A 15 -13.79 0.74 -7.19
C TRP A 15 -14.48 1.88 -6.43
N MET A 16 -15.59 1.61 -5.75
CA MET A 16 -16.23 2.58 -4.87
C MET A 16 -15.31 2.95 -3.69
N ASP A 17 -14.64 1.97 -3.09
CA ASP A 17 -13.67 2.19 -2.02
C ASP A 17 -12.49 3.05 -2.50
N VAL A 18 -11.94 2.76 -3.69
CA VAL A 18 -10.88 3.58 -4.30
C VAL A 18 -11.33 5.03 -4.44
N ASN A 19 -12.52 5.27 -4.99
CA ASN A 19 -13.02 6.63 -5.19
C ASN A 19 -13.31 7.33 -3.88
N GLY A 20 -13.89 6.62 -2.91
CA GLY A 20 -14.15 7.15 -1.57
C GLY A 20 -12.86 7.57 -0.87
N ALA A 21 -11.80 6.77 -1.01
CA ALA A 21 -10.49 7.08 -0.46
C ALA A 21 -9.86 8.33 -1.08
N ILE A 22 -9.95 8.46 -2.41
CA ILE A 22 -9.42 9.62 -3.14
C ILE A 22 -10.18 10.90 -2.81
N ARG A 23 -11.52 10.84 -2.79
CA ARG A 23 -12.37 12.01 -2.52
C ARG A 23 -12.24 12.50 -1.08
N GLY A 24 -12.10 11.57 -0.13
CA GLY A 24 -11.95 11.88 1.28
C GLY A 24 -10.51 12.01 1.75
N ASP A 25 -9.53 12.00 0.84
CA ASP A 25 -8.09 12.03 1.16
C ASP A 25 -7.66 11.02 2.24
N LYS A 26 -8.24 9.81 2.20
CA LYS A 26 -8.15 8.82 3.29
C LYS A 26 -6.80 8.11 3.35
N TYR A 27 -6.45 7.68 4.55
CA TYR A 27 -5.39 6.71 4.84
C TYR A 27 -5.85 5.78 5.96
N TRP A 28 -5.13 4.68 6.18
CA TRP A 28 -5.42 3.72 7.25
C TRP A 28 -4.14 3.38 8.00
N ASN A 29 -4.20 3.25 9.32
CA ASN A 29 -3.08 2.70 10.09
C ASN A 29 -2.95 1.20 9.81
N VAL A 30 -1.73 0.67 9.87
CA VAL A 30 -1.48 -0.77 9.63
C VAL A 30 -2.15 -1.65 10.68
N ALA A 31 -2.12 -1.23 11.93
CA ALA A 31 -2.77 -1.90 13.05
C ALA A 31 -3.27 -0.85 14.04
N GLU A 32 -4.19 -1.25 14.93
CA GLU A 32 -4.64 -0.37 16.00
C GLU A 32 -3.46 0.04 16.91
N GLY A 33 -3.38 1.32 17.27
CA GLY A 33 -2.26 1.87 18.04
C GLY A 33 -0.94 2.05 17.28
N ARG A 34 -0.79 1.46 16.09
CA ARG A 34 0.46 1.48 15.30
C ARG A 34 0.44 2.60 14.25
N ARG A 35 1.08 3.73 14.56
CA ARG A 35 1.10 4.96 13.72
C ARG A 35 2.39 5.18 12.92
N ASP A 36 3.39 4.33 13.11
CA ASP A 36 4.67 4.32 12.40
C ASP A 36 4.51 3.99 10.90
N TYR A 37 3.45 3.25 10.54
CA TYR A 37 3.12 2.90 9.16
C TYR A 37 1.65 3.12 8.82
N VAL A 38 1.41 3.60 7.59
CA VAL A 38 0.07 3.83 7.05
C VAL A 38 -0.09 3.28 5.64
N TYR A 39 -1.30 2.81 5.34
CA TYR A 39 -1.76 2.56 3.99
C TYR A 39 -2.35 3.82 3.37
N THR A 40 -1.97 4.11 2.13
CA THR A 40 -2.46 5.26 1.35
C THR A 40 -2.68 4.88 -0.11
N VAL A 41 -3.53 5.62 -0.84
CA VAL A 41 -3.77 5.40 -2.26
C VAL A 41 -2.89 6.30 -3.11
N ALA A 42 -2.14 5.70 -4.04
CA ALA A 42 -1.33 6.42 -5.01
C ALA A 42 -2.22 7.21 -6.01
N LEU A 43 -2.06 8.52 -6.02
CA LEU A 43 -2.73 9.46 -6.93
C LEU A 43 -1.95 9.65 -8.25
N SER A 44 -0.66 9.29 -8.27
CA SER A 44 0.18 9.35 -9.45
C SER A 44 1.05 8.09 -9.62
N ARG A 45 1.76 8.00 -10.75
CA ARG A 45 2.93 7.12 -10.85
C ARG A 45 4.12 7.75 -10.13
N ALA A 46 5.05 6.95 -9.64
CA ALA A 46 6.36 7.45 -9.22
C ALA A 46 7.18 7.78 -10.47
N ARG A 47 7.40 9.08 -10.73
CA ARG A 47 8.11 9.56 -11.93
C ARG A 47 8.99 10.78 -11.68
N LYS A 48 8.68 11.58 -10.66
CA LYS A 48 9.45 12.76 -10.33
C LYS A 48 10.66 12.33 -9.50
N VAL A 49 11.87 12.53 -10.03
CA VAL A 49 13.12 12.21 -9.33
C VAL A 49 13.26 13.07 -8.08
N ALA A 50 13.79 12.47 -7.00
CA ALA A 50 14.17 13.14 -5.76
C ALA A 50 15.38 12.42 -5.14
N PRO A 51 16.12 13.07 -4.23
CA PRO A 51 17.17 12.38 -3.46
C PRO A 51 16.60 11.12 -2.79
N GLY A 52 17.24 9.96 -3.04
CA GLY A 52 16.81 8.67 -2.48
C GLY A 52 15.73 7.92 -3.26
N GLY A 53 15.19 8.45 -4.36
CA GLY A 53 14.24 7.71 -5.21
C GLY A 53 13.32 8.57 -6.08
N MET A 54 12.05 8.22 -6.12
CA MET A 54 11.03 8.91 -6.92
C MET A 54 9.82 9.29 -6.08
N LEU A 55 9.28 10.49 -6.28
CA LEU A 55 8.08 10.96 -5.60
C LEU A 55 6.81 10.41 -6.25
N VAL A 56 5.88 10.00 -5.39
CA VAL A 56 4.50 9.62 -5.73
C VAL A 56 3.53 10.47 -4.94
N ARG A 57 2.51 11.04 -5.61
CA ARG A 57 1.38 11.69 -4.91
C ARG A 57 0.52 10.60 -4.30
N ALA A 58 0.07 10.80 -3.08
CA ALA A 58 -0.73 9.82 -2.36
C ALA A 58 -1.74 10.51 -1.42
N THR A 59 -2.82 9.82 -1.08
CA THR A 59 -3.85 10.35 -0.17
C THR A 59 -3.37 10.44 1.27
N GLY A 60 -3.85 11.39 2.07
CA GLY A 60 -3.57 11.52 3.50
C GLY A 60 -2.14 11.93 3.88
N VAL A 61 -1.15 11.58 3.05
CA VAL A 61 0.28 11.89 3.24
C VAL A 61 0.79 12.91 2.22
N GLY A 62 -0.02 13.27 1.21
CA GLY A 62 0.31 14.22 0.14
C GLY A 62 1.34 13.71 -0.88
N ARG A 63 2.57 13.47 -0.44
CA ARG A 63 3.67 12.92 -1.25
C ARG A 63 4.48 11.90 -0.45
N ALA A 64 4.78 10.76 -1.05
CA ALA A 64 5.67 9.76 -0.50
C ALA A 64 6.91 9.57 -1.40
N LEU A 65 8.05 9.29 -0.78
CA LEU A 65 9.28 8.92 -1.48
C LEU A 65 9.27 7.41 -1.72
N ALA A 66 9.33 6.99 -2.98
CA ALA A 66 9.47 5.59 -3.36
C ALA A 66 10.93 5.30 -3.74
N PRO A 67 11.70 4.59 -2.90
CA PRO A 67 13.06 4.21 -3.23
C PRO A 67 13.09 3.26 -4.43
N GLU A 68 14.22 3.18 -5.11
CA GLU A 68 14.44 2.06 -6.02
C GLU A 68 14.73 0.78 -5.22
N PRO A 69 14.18 -0.38 -5.63
CA PRO A 69 13.38 -0.63 -6.83
C PRO A 69 11.86 -0.65 -6.58
N VAL A 70 11.36 -0.06 -5.49
CA VAL A 70 9.92 0.01 -5.16
C VAL A 70 9.16 0.93 -6.14
N ALA A 71 9.81 2.01 -6.60
CA ALA A 71 9.22 3.01 -7.49
C ALA A 71 8.53 2.41 -8.74
N ARG A 72 9.08 1.36 -9.34
CA ARG A 72 8.50 0.70 -10.55
C ARG A 72 7.10 0.12 -10.31
N PHE A 73 6.76 -0.19 -9.07
CA PHE A 73 5.46 -0.73 -8.68
C PHE A 73 4.44 0.36 -8.36
N CYS A 74 4.89 1.58 -8.05
CA CYS A 74 4.05 2.72 -7.72
C CYS A 74 3.28 3.22 -8.95
N ARG A 75 2.08 2.69 -9.13
CA ARG A 75 1.13 3.06 -10.19
C ARG A 75 -0.10 3.73 -9.57
N ARG A 76 -0.72 4.65 -10.31
CA ARG A 76 -1.97 5.30 -9.89
C ARG A 76 -3.00 4.24 -9.49
N TYR A 77 -3.70 4.49 -8.38
CA TYR A 77 -4.68 3.64 -7.72
C TYR A 77 -4.11 2.38 -7.06
N ARG A 78 -2.79 2.25 -6.89
CA ARG A 78 -2.23 1.24 -5.99
C ARG A 78 -2.31 1.71 -4.54
N VAL A 79 -2.33 0.75 -3.63
CA VAL A 79 -2.15 1.04 -2.21
C VAL A 79 -0.64 1.05 -1.93
N LEU A 80 -0.17 2.05 -1.21
CA LEU A 80 1.21 2.18 -0.74
C LEU A 80 1.21 1.93 0.76
N LEU A 81 2.20 1.20 1.23
CA LEU A 81 2.55 1.17 2.64
C LEU A 81 3.69 2.16 2.87
N VAL A 82 3.42 3.19 3.68
CA VAL A 82 4.32 4.32 3.91
C VAL A 82 4.73 4.36 5.37
N GLU A 83 6.01 4.54 5.62
CA GLU A 83 6.53 4.88 6.94
C GLU A 83 6.25 6.36 7.24
N SER A 84 5.47 6.61 8.29
CA SER A 84 4.95 7.94 8.62
C SER A 84 6.05 8.94 8.97
N SER A 85 7.11 8.50 9.64
CA SER A 85 8.20 9.38 10.10
C SER A 85 9.06 9.92 8.96
N THR A 86 9.26 9.11 7.91
CA THR A 86 10.13 9.47 6.78
C THR A 86 9.36 9.79 5.51
N GLY A 87 8.07 9.45 5.43
CA GLY A 87 7.29 9.51 4.21
C GLY A 87 7.75 8.51 3.14
N THR A 88 8.46 7.45 3.53
CA THR A 88 9.06 6.49 2.59
C THR A 88 8.13 5.32 2.33
N VAL A 89 7.93 4.97 1.05
CA VAL A 89 7.18 3.79 0.63
C VAL A 89 8.00 2.54 0.93
N ARG A 90 7.50 1.70 1.83
CA ARG A 90 8.09 0.40 2.18
C ARG A 90 7.61 -0.72 1.25
N SER A 91 6.34 -0.67 0.82
CA SER A 91 5.77 -1.66 -0.09
C SER A 91 4.61 -1.08 -0.92
N VAL A 92 4.29 -1.75 -2.02
CA VAL A 92 3.14 -1.43 -2.87
C VAL A 92 2.21 -2.64 -2.95
N LEU A 93 0.92 -2.43 -2.72
CA LEU A 93 -0.08 -3.48 -2.63
C LEU A 93 -1.13 -3.39 -3.75
N THR A 94 -1.65 -4.55 -4.15
CA THR A 94 -2.96 -4.62 -4.83
C THR A 94 -4.09 -4.36 -3.83
N TRP A 95 -5.26 -3.93 -4.31
CA TRP A 95 -6.43 -3.73 -3.44
C TRP A 95 -6.85 -5.01 -2.71
N SER A 96 -6.90 -6.11 -3.44
CA SER A 96 -7.13 -7.43 -2.84
C SER A 96 -6.12 -7.79 -1.75
N ALA A 97 -4.82 -7.50 -1.95
CA ALA A 97 -3.81 -7.73 -0.93
C ALA A 97 -3.98 -6.82 0.28
N PHE A 98 -4.31 -5.55 0.05
CA PHE A 98 -4.61 -4.59 1.11
C PHE A 98 -5.79 -5.06 1.96
N ARG A 99 -6.89 -5.52 1.35
CA ARG A 99 -8.05 -6.04 2.08
C ARG A 99 -7.70 -7.26 2.95
N GLU A 100 -6.96 -8.22 2.40
CA GLU A 100 -6.51 -9.40 3.16
C GLU A 100 -5.65 -9.01 4.37
N LEU A 101 -4.69 -8.10 4.18
CA LEU A 101 -3.78 -7.69 5.25
C LEU A 101 -4.43 -6.75 6.27
N MET A 102 -5.39 -5.93 5.86
CA MET A 102 -6.21 -5.15 6.80
C MET A 102 -7.06 -6.03 7.71
N ALA A 103 -7.54 -7.17 7.20
CA ALA A 103 -8.26 -8.16 7.99
C ALA A 103 -7.34 -9.01 8.88
N ASN A 104 -6.03 -9.05 8.59
CA ASN A 104 -5.03 -9.85 9.30
C ASN A 104 -3.75 -9.02 9.55
N PRO A 105 -3.82 -7.98 10.39
CA PRO A 105 -2.74 -7.01 10.55
C PRO A 105 -1.43 -7.64 11.06
N ASP A 106 -1.51 -8.74 11.82
CA ASP A 106 -0.34 -9.44 12.36
C ASP A 106 0.66 -9.90 11.29
N ALA A 107 0.17 -10.20 10.08
CA ALA A 107 1.00 -10.68 8.97
C ALA A 107 1.94 -9.58 8.45
N VAL A 108 1.41 -8.36 8.33
CA VAL A 108 2.20 -7.21 7.85
C VAL A 108 3.06 -6.62 8.96
N THR A 109 2.58 -6.59 10.20
CA THR A 109 3.37 -6.11 11.35
C THR A 109 4.57 -7.02 11.60
N SER A 110 4.38 -8.34 11.62
CA SER A 110 5.48 -9.31 11.76
C SER A 110 6.51 -9.18 10.64
N ALA A 111 6.06 -8.95 9.39
CA ALA A 111 6.96 -8.76 8.25
C ALA A 111 7.73 -7.43 8.30
N LEU A 112 7.12 -6.37 8.85
CA LEU A 112 7.79 -5.10 9.12
C LEU A 112 8.86 -5.27 10.18
N ASP A 113 8.52 -5.88 11.32
CA ASP A 113 9.41 -6.02 12.47
C ASP A 113 10.59 -6.97 12.15
N GLY A 114 10.36 -7.99 11.34
CA GLY A 114 11.39 -8.91 10.84
C GLY A 114 12.20 -8.39 9.65
N GLY A 115 11.92 -7.18 9.13
CA GLY A 115 12.61 -6.61 7.96
C GLY A 115 12.43 -7.41 6.66
N SER A 116 11.41 -8.27 6.59
CA SER A 116 11.17 -9.22 5.50
C SER A 116 10.08 -8.78 4.53
N LEU A 117 9.57 -7.55 4.67
CA LEU A 117 8.46 -7.04 3.90
C LEU A 117 8.76 -7.02 2.37
N PRO A 118 7.94 -7.69 1.54
CA PRO A 118 8.10 -7.65 0.09
C PRO A 118 7.86 -6.24 -0.46
N ARG A 119 8.65 -5.83 -1.46
CA ARG A 119 8.51 -4.53 -2.15
C ARG A 119 7.18 -4.36 -2.90
N TYR A 120 6.58 -5.48 -3.32
CA TYR A 120 5.29 -5.53 -3.99
C TYR A 120 4.49 -6.73 -3.48
N ILE A 121 3.27 -6.49 -3.05
CA ILE A 121 2.39 -7.51 -2.47
C ILE A 121 1.13 -7.60 -3.33
N ASN A 122 0.93 -8.77 -3.93
CA ASN A 122 -0.34 -9.15 -4.54
C ASN A 122 -1.09 -10.11 -3.61
N TYR A 123 -2.32 -10.46 -3.99
CA TYR A 123 -3.17 -11.37 -3.20
C TYR A 123 -2.44 -12.66 -2.78
N ARG A 124 -1.72 -13.33 -3.69
CA ARG A 124 -0.99 -14.58 -3.40
C ARG A 124 0.09 -14.38 -2.33
N ILE A 125 0.81 -13.25 -2.40
CA ILE A 125 1.86 -12.93 -1.42
C ILE A 125 1.21 -12.62 -0.06
N ALA A 126 0.13 -11.84 -0.03
CA ALA A 126 -0.60 -11.56 1.20
C ALA A 126 -1.09 -12.85 1.89
N ARG A 127 -1.71 -13.76 1.14
CA ARG A 127 -2.14 -15.08 1.63
C ARG A 127 -1.00 -15.87 2.24
N ARG A 128 0.14 -15.95 1.55
CA ARG A 128 1.33 -16.63 2.08
C ARG A 128 1.82 -15.99 3.37
N MET A 129 1.85 -14.66 3.45
CA MET A 129 2.28 -13.95 4.68
C MET A 129 1.38 -14.31 5.85
N ILE A 130 0.06 -14.36 5.64
CA ILE A 130 -0.93 -14.75 6.66
C ILE A 130 -0.74 -16.22 7.06
N GLU A 131 -0.61 -17.13 6.09
CA GLU A 131 -0.43 -18.57 6.34
C GLU A 131 0.91 -18.91 7.02
N SER A 132 1.92 -18.03 6.87
CA SER A 132 3.24 -18.20 7.49
C SER A 132 3.29 -17.69 8.93
N LEU A 133 2.23 -17.05 9.42
CA LEU A 133 2.15 -16.70 10.83
C LEU A 133 2.08 -17.98 11.65
N PRO A 134 2.85 -18.08 12.75
CA PRO A 134 2.63 -19.15 13.72
C PRO A 134 1.18 -19.05 14.17
N HIS A 135 0.37 -20.05 13.81
CA HIS A 135 -0.98 -20.14 14.34
C HIS A 135 -0.81 -20.37 15.83
N GLY A 136 -1.16 -19.37 16.64
CA GLY A 136 -1.14 -19.51 18.09
C GLY A 136 -1.94 -20.74 18.50
N ARG A 137 -1.30 -21.61 19.28
CA ARG A 137 -1.95 -22.65 20.08
C ARG A 137 -2.94 -22.03 21.05
#